data_AF-A0A4Y2B829-F1
#
_entry.id   AF-A0A4Y2B829-F1
#
_cell.length_a   1.000
_cell.length_b   1.000
_cell.length_c   1.000
_cell.angle_alpha   90.00
_cell.angle_beta   90.00
_cell.angle_gamma   90.00
#
_symmetry.space_group_name_H-M   'P 1'
#
loop_
_entity.id
_entity.type
_entity.pdbx_description
1 polymer ?
#
loop_
_entity_poly.entity_id
_entity_poly.type
_entity_poly.pdbx_seq_one_letter_code
_entity_poly.pdbx_strand_id
1 'polypeptide(L)' 'PVESVNRTSSPMDCAEVLHNGYNESGVYTIWPKSRVTNDKSIDVFCDMDTDGGGWTVSVSTLF' A
#
# COMPACT_ATOMS: atom_id res chain seq x y z
N PRO A 1 -10.21 -9.34 18.54
CA PRO A 1 -8.89 -10.00 18.60
C PRO A 1 -7.99 -9.41 17.52
N VAL A 2 -7.17 -8.42 17.93
CA VAL A 2 -6.07 -7.90 17.11
C VAL A 2 -5.00 -8.98 17.14
N GLU A 3 -5.17 -9.97 16.27
CA GLU A 3 -4.32 -11.14 16.21
C GLU A 3 -3.01 -10.76 15.50
N SER A 4 -1.92 -11.16 16.11
CA SER A 4 -0.55 -10.74 15.86
C SER A 4 -0.04 -11.09 14.46
N VAL A 5 -0.21 -10.17 13.49
CA VAL A 5 0.67 -10.10 12.32
C VAL A 5 1.94 -9.35 12.74
N ASN A 6 3.08 -9.95 12.46
CA ASN A 6 4.41 -9.52 12.86
C ASN A 6 4.67 -8.03 12.56
N ARG A 7 5.04 -7.23 13.57
CA ARG A 7 5.16 -5.75 13.55
C ARG A 7 6.38 -5.19 12.78
N THR A 8 6.77 -5.69 11.60
CA THR A 8 8.06 -5.26 10.99
C THR A 8 8.12 -5.07 9.46
N SER A 9 7.02 -4.77 8.77
CA SER A 9 7.16 -3.98 7.55
C SER A 9 5.94 -3.09 7.36
N SER A 10 6.16 -1.79 7.49
CA SER A 10 5.35 -0.83 6.76
C SER A 10 5.19 -1.32 5.32
N PRO A 11 3.96 -1.49 4.80
CA PRO A 11 3.75 -2.10 3.49
C PRO A 11 4.49 -1.29 2.43
N MET A 12 5.30 -1.97 1.62
CA MET A 12 6.10 -1.31 0.59
C MET A 12 5.28 -0.96 -0.66
N ASP A 13 4.19 -1.68 -0.89
CA ASP A 13 3.28 -1.53 -2.01
C ASP A 13 1.87 -2.05 -1.66
N CYS A 14 0.92 -1.88 -2.59
CA CYS A 14 -0.45 -2.33 -2.41
C CYS A 14 -0.61 -3.86 -2.36
N ALA A 15 0.36 -4.64 -2.85
CA ALA A 15 0.30 -6.09 -2.75
C ALA A 15 0.56 -6.54 -1.30
N GLU A 16 1.50 -5.89 -0.59
CA GLU A 16 1.68 -6.11 0.84
C GLU A 16 0.48 -5.61 1.67
N VAL A 17 -0.16 -4.51 1.26
CA VAL A 17 -1.42 -4.05 1.86
C VAL A 17 -2.49 -5.14 1.73
N LEU A 18 -2.68 -5.71 0.54
CA LEU A 18 -3.64 -6.81 0.30
C LEU A 18 -3.29 -8.07 1.11
N HIS A 19 -2.01 -8.46 1.14
CA HIS A 19 -1.55 -9.62 1.91
C HIS A 19 -1.79 -9.47 3.42
N ASN A 20 -1.74 -8.23 3.93
CA ASN A 20 -2.07 -7.91 5.32
C ASN A 20 -3.59 -7.93 5.62
N GLY A 21 -4.42 -8.28 4.63
CA GLY A 21 -5.87 -8.45 4.77
C GLY A 21 -6.69 -7.19 4.53
N TYR A 22 -6.06 -6.12 4.02
CA TYR A 22 -6.77 -4.91 3.61
C TYR A 22 -7.27 -5.07 2.17
N ASN A 23 -8.53 -5.45 2.02
CA ASN A 23 -9.11 -5.88 0.75
C ASN A 23 -10.04 -4.82 0.12
N GLU A 24 -10.01 -3.58 0.61
CA GLU A 24 -10.86 -2.50 0.10
C GLU A 24 -10.02 -1.55 -0.74
N SER A 25 -10.48 -1.22 -1.95
CA SER A 25 -9.84 -0.20 -2.79
C SER A 25 -9.89 1.17 -2.13
N GLY A 26 -8.80 1.94 -2.19
CA GLY A 26 -8.72 3.23 -1.51
C GLY A 26 -7.32 3.82 -1.45
N VAL A 27 -7.17 4.96 -0.78
CA VAL A 27 -5.85 5.57 -0.58
C VAL A 27 -5.18 4.96 0.65
N TYR A 28 -3.98 4.42 0.47
CA TYR A 28 -3.14 3.85 1.52
C TYR A 28 -1.78 4.52 1.54
N THR A 29 -1.22 4.66 2.74
CA THR A 29 0.18 5.03 2.93
C THR A 29 1.05 3.79 2.79
N ILE A 30 2.07 3.86 1.94
CA ILE A 30 3.09 2.82 1.76
C ILE A 30 4.49 3.39 2.04
N TRP A 31 5.46 2.53 2.31
CA TRP A 31 6.85 2.89 2.61
C TRP A 31 7.83 2.20 1.66
N PRO A 32 7.90 2.63 0.39
CA PRO A 32 8.81 2.03 -0.58
C PRO A 32 10.26 2.32 -0.18
N LYS A 33 11.09 1.26 -0.14
CA LYS A 33 12.55 1.40 0.03
C LYS A 33 13.15 1.86 -1.30
N SER A 34 13.13 3.17 -1.55
CA SER A 34 13.65 3.75 -2.78
C SER A 34 14.50 4.99 -2.50
N ARG A 35 15.62 5.10 -3.20
CA ARG A 35 16.44 6.33 -3.21
C ARG A 35 15.67 7.52 -3.79
N VAL A 36 14.63 7.28 -4.59
CA VAL A 36 13.79 8.33 -5.18
C VAL A 36 12.88 8.95 -4.13
N THR A 37 12.34 8.14 -3.21
CA THR A 37 11.48 8.60 -2.12
C THR A 37 12.26 9.04 -0.89
N ASN A 38 13.59 8.84 -0.84
CA ASN A 38 14.43 9.07 0.33
C ASN A 38 13.87 8.40 1.60
N ASP A 39 13.41 7.15 1.45
CA ASP A 39 12.77 6.36 2.51
C ASP A 39 11.53 7.04 3.16
N LYS A 40 10.93 8.03 2.47
CA LYS A 40 9.66 8.64 2.88
C LYS A 40 8.49 7.76 2.48
N SER A 41 7.44 7.80 3.29
CA SER A 41 6.14 7.26 2.92
C SER A 41 5.47 8.10 1.85
N ILE A 42 4.63 7.45 1.05
CA ILE A 42 3.80 8.09 0.03
C ILE A 42 2.38 7.56 0.12
N ASP A 43 1.42 8.39 -0.26
CA ASP A 43 0.03 7.97 -0.38
C ASP A 43 -0.24 7.54 -1.84
N VAL A 44 -0.80 6.35 -1.99
CA VAL A 44 -1.13 5.73 -3.27
C VAL A 44 -2.56 5.24 -3.26
N PHE A 45 -3.20 5.15 -4.43
CA PHE A 45 -4.47 4.48 -4.55
C PHE A 45 -4.18 2.99 -4.75
N CYS A 46 -4.60 2.16 -3.81
CA CYS A 46 -4.58 0.72 -3.97
C CYS A 46 -5.89 0.26 -4.58
N ASP A 47 -5.82 -0.38 -5.74
CA ASP A 47 -6.94 -1.11 -6.31
C ASP A 47 -6.84 -2.58 -5.86
N MET A 48 -7.80 -2.96 -5.01
CA MET A 48 -7.91 -4.30 -4.41
C MET A 48 -8.96 -5.17 -5.09
N ASP A 49 -9.69 -4.61 -6.06
CA ASP A 49 -10.85 -5.26 -6.68
C ASP A 49 -10.50 -5.82 -8.07
N THR A 50 -9.66 -5.11 -8.83
CA THR A 50 -9.34 -5.45 -10.22
C THR A 50 -8.34 -6.60 -10.31
N ASP A 51 -8.66 -7.64 -11.09
CA ASP A 51 -7.76 -8.74 -11.44
C ASP A 51 -7.05 -9.41 -10.24
N GLY A 52 -7.75 -9.52 -9.11
CA GLY A 52 -7.22 -10.12 -7.88
C GLY A 52 -6.54 -9.13 -6.91
N GLY A 53 -6.54 -7.83 -7.23
CA GLY A 53 -6.14 -6.76 -6.34
C GLY A 53 -4.64 -6.56 -6.16
N GLY A 54 -4.27 -5.64 -5.27
CA GLY A 54 -2.87 -5.35 -4.92
C GLY A 54 -2.18 -4.37 -5.87
N TRP A 55 -2.95 -3.68 -6.72
CA TRP A 55 -2.41 -2.75 -7.70
C TRP A 55 -2.06 -1.42 -7.06
N THR A 56 -0.81 -1.00 -7.22
CA THR A 56 -0.35 0.33 -6.80
C THR A 56 -0.59 1.33 -7.93
N VAL A 57 -1.58 2.20 -7.75
CA VAL A 57 -1.92 3.27 -8.69
C VAL A 57 -1.49 4.60 -8.08
N SER A 58 -0.80 5.44 -8.86
CA SER A 58 -0.39 6.77 -8.38
C SER A 58 -1.62 7.60 -8.04
N VAL A 59 -1.66 8.22 -6.85
CA VAL A 59 -2.59 9.32 -6.57
C VAL A 59 -2.08 10.52 -7.36
N SER A 60 -2.43 10.57 -8.64
CA SER A 60 -2.32 11.79 -9.43
C SER A 60 -3.45 12.69 -8.95
N THR A 61 -3.25 13.39 -7.83
CA THR A 61 -3.95 14.64 -7.59
C THR A 61 -3.56 15.55 -8.76
N LEU A 62 -4.39 15.54 -9.81
CA LEU A 62 -4.28 16.47 -10.91
C LEU A 62 -4.29 17.89 -10.33
N PHE A 63 -3.33 18.67 -10.82
CA PHE A 63 -3.05 20.08 -10.54
C PHE A 63 -4.29 20.99 -10.46
#